data_AF-A0A4Z0QLZ3-F1
#
_entry.id   AF-A0A4Z0QLZ3-F1
#
_cell.length_a   1.000
_cell.length_b   1.000
_cell.length_c   1.000
_cell.angle_alpha   90.00
_cell.angle_beta   90.00
_cell.angle_gamma   90.00
#
_symmetry.space_group_name_H-M   'P 1'
#
loop_
_entity.id
_entity.type
_entity.pdbx_description
1 polymer ?
#
loop_
_entity_poly.entity_id
_entity_poly.type
_entity_poly.pdbx_seq_one_letter_code
_entity_poly.pdbx_strand_id
1 'polypeptide(L)'
;SFRQQRAQGTNPPSDPLREAHVMSLATSIGREMNVFCEAEGQAHRLSFKSPILLYSDFKQLTTMSEPHYRADWLEITIDVPDPTLDAPLT
;
A
#
# COMPACT_ATOMS: atom_id res chain seq x y z
N SER A 1 -8.19 14.14 -15.06
CA SER A 1 -6.93 13.52 -15.52
C SER A 1 -5.94 13.54 -14.37
N PHE A 2 -5.17 12.46 -14.17
CA PHE A 2 -4.09 12.43 -13.19
C PHE A 2 -2.81 13.02 -13.83
N ARG A 3 -2.10 13.88 -13.11
CA ARG A 3 -0.83 14.49 -13.55
C ARG A 3 0.23 14.29 -12.47
N GLN A 4 1.44 13.92 -12.90
CA GLN A 4 2.59 13.82 -12.00
C GLN A 4 3.04 15.24 -11.60
N GLN A 5 3.19 15.49 -10.30
CA GLN A 5 3.74 16.73 -9.77
C GLN A 5 5.27 16.72 -9.83
N ARG A 6 5.87 17.91 -9.98
CA ARG A 6 7.33 18.10 -10.02
C ARG A 6 7.72 19.27 -9.14
N ALA A 7 8.86 19.18 -8.48
CA ALA A 7 9.44 20.32 -7.77
C ALA A 7 10.03 21.34 -8.74
N GLN A 8 9.95 22.63 -8.39
CA GLN A 8 10.63 23.72 -9.09
C GLN A 8 11.08 24.78 -8.07
N GLY A 9 12.29 25.32 -8.24
CA GLY A 9 12.78 26.51 -7.53
C GLY A 9 13.32 26.28 -6.11
N THR A 10 12.69 25.46 -5.27
CA THR A 10 13.07 25.29 -3.85
C THR A 10 13.65 23.92 -3.49
N ASN A 11 13.39 22.91 -4.32
CA ASN A 11 13.93 21.55 -4.21
C ASN A 11 14.46 21.15 -5.59
N PRO A 12 15.76 20.85 -5.74
CA PRO A 12 16.28 20.26 -6.98
C PRO A 12 15.78 18.81 -7.11
N PRO A 13 15.33 18.37 -8.31
CA PRO A 13 14.92 16.98 -8.50
C PRO A 13 16.12 16.04 -8.32
N SER A 14 15.95 14.96 -7.55
CA SER A 14 16.95 13.90 -7.41
C SER A 14 17.14 13.12 -8.72
N ASP A 15 18.37 12.71 -9.02
CA ASP A 15 18.69 11.89 -10.20
C ASP A 15 18.54 10.40 -9.87
N PRO A 16 17.51 9.70 -10.39
CA PRO A 16 17.22 8.33 -10.00
C PRO A 16 18.27 7.30 -10.48
N LEU A 17 19.18 7.66 -11.38
CA LEU A 17 20.27 6.78 -11.82
C LEU A 17 21.55 7.04 -11.03
N ARG A 18 21.91 8.32 -10.85
CA ARG A 18 23.15 8.69 -10.16
C ARG A 18 23.03 8.63 -8.64
N GLU A 19 21.83 8.90 -8.12
CA GLU A 19 21.53 8.98 -6.69
C GLU A 19 20.64 7.81 -6.24
N ALA A 20 20.57 6.72 -7.02
CA ALA A 20 19.73 5.56 -6.70
C ALA A 20 19.97 5.01 -5.29
N HIS A 21 21.21 5.08 -4.78
CA HIS A 21 21.56 4.55 -3.47
C HIS A 21 20.95 5.32 -2.29
N VAL A 22 20.55 6.59 -2.49
CA VAL A 22 19.86 7.39 -1.45
C VAL A 22 18.35 7.28 -1.57
N MET A 23 17.85 6.58 -2.58
CA MET A 23 16.43 6.34 -2.81
C MET A 23 16.04 4.92 -2.37
N SER A 24 14.79 4.74 -1.98
CA SER A 24 14.26 3.43 -1.62
C SER A 24 12.80 3.29 -2.02
N LEU A 25 12.45 2.11 -2.53
CA LEU A 25 11.07 1.65 -2.73
C LEU A 25 10.65 0.67 -1.62
N ALA A 26 11.44 0.56 -0.55
CA ALA A 26 11.13 -0.32 0.57
C ALA A 26 9.74 -0.01 1.10
N THR A 27 8.90 -1.04 1.12
CA THR A 27 7.48 -0.93 1.49
C THR A 27 7.27 -1.76 2.74
N SER A 28 6.63 -1.19 3.76
CA SER A 28 6.41 -1.86 5.04
C SER A 28 4.93 -1.94 5.37
N ILE A 29 4.42 -3.16 5.56
CA ILE A 29 3.01 -3.45 5.83
C ILE A 29 2.85 -3.95 7.27
N GLY A 30 1.92 -3.39 8.01
CA GLY A 30 1.63 -3.71 9.40
C GLY A 30 1.03 -2.51 10.12
N ARG A 31 0.70 -2.68 11.40
CA ARG A 31 0.08 -1.61 12.19
C ARG A 31 1.07 -0.46 12.39
N GLU A 32 0.65 0.77 12.10
CA GLU A 32 1.39 1.96 12.51
C GLU A 32 1.25 2.14 14.02
N MET A 33 2.35 2.47 14.68
CA MET A 33 2.44 2.60 16.13
C MET A 33 2.65 4.05 16.52
N ASN A 34 2.31 4.37 17.77
CA ASN A 34 2.51 5.71 18.30
C ASN A 34 4.01 6.06 18.32
N VAL A 35 4.38 7.14 17.65
CA VAL A 35 5.77 7.64 17.55
C VAL A 35 6.34 8.16 18.88
N PHE A 36 5.50 8.41 19.90
CA PHE A 36 5.91 8.96 21.19
C PHE A 36 6.12 7.92 22.29
N CYS A 37 5.83 6.65 22.02
CA CYS A 37 5.94 5.59 23.02
C CYS A 37 6.70 4.41 22.41
N GLU A 38 7.88 4.10 22.94
CA GLU A 38 8.55 2.83 22.64
C GLU A 38 7.78 1.71 23.36
N ALA A 39 7.32 0.71 22.61
CA ALA A 39 6.73 -0.50 23.17
C ALA A 39 7.50 -1.72 22.64
N GLU A 40 7.84 -2.65 23.53
CA GLU A 40 8.65 -3.85 23.24
C GLU A 40 8.02 -4.87 22.27
N GLY A 41 6.90 -4.55 21.62
CA GLY A 41 6.23 -5.38 20.60
C GLY A 41 6.12 -4.72 19.21
N GLN A 42 6.85 -3.64 18.94
CA GLN A 42 6.59 -2.75 17.80
C GLN A 42 7.12 -3.20 16.43
N ALA A 43 7.72 -4.39 16.35
CA ALA A 43 8.38 -4.85 15.12
C ALA A 43 7.53 -5.80 14.24
N HIS A 44 6.23 -5.98 14.53
CA HIS A 44 5.35 -6.84 13.72
C HIS A 44 4.96 -6.17 12.39
N ARG A 45 5.94 -5.95 11.53
CA ARG A 45 5.79 -5.38 10.19
C ARG A 45 6.53 -6.21 9.16
N LEU A 46 5.87 -6.47 8.05
CA LEU A 46 6.46 -7.13 6.89
C LEU A 46 7.14 -6.06 6.03
N SER A 47 8.39 -6.30 5.65
CA SER A 47 9.17 -5.38 4.84
C SER A 47 9.49 -5.99 3.49
N PHE A 48 9.15 -5.27 2.42
CA PHE A 48 9.37 -5.63 1.04
C PHE A 48 10.35 -4.65 0.39
N LYS A 49 11.11 -5.10 -0.61
CA LYS A 49 12.04 -4.24 -1.35
C LYS A 49 11.33 -3.27 -2.31
N SER A 50 10.07 -3.54 -2.64
CA SER A 50 9.29 -2.83 -3.65
C SER A 50 7.80 -2.88 -3.28
N PRO A 51 6.99 -1.88 -3.69
CA PRO A 51 5.53 -1.96 -3.59
C PRO A 51 4.92 -2.94 -4.61
N ILE A 52 5.71 -3.42 -5.58
CA ILE A 52 5.30 -4.42 -6.55
C ILE A 52 5.58 -5.80 -5.97
N LEU A 53 4.52 -6.55 -5.65
CA LEU A 53 4.61 -7.88 -5.04
C LEU A 53 4.59 -8.98 -6.11
N LEU A 54 5.44 -9.98 -5.93
CA LEU A 54 5.28 -11.25 -6.63
C LEU A 54 4.10 -12.03 -6.05
N TYR A 55 3.58 -13.00 -6.80
CA TYR A 55 2.49 -13.85 -6.32
C TYR A 55 2.84 -14.58 -5.01
N SER A 56 4.09 -15.03 -4.85
CA SER A 56 4.58 -15.65 -3.62
C SER A 56 4.48 -14.70 -2.42
N ASP A 57 4.89 -13.44 -2.61
CA ASP A 57 4.96 -12.44 -1.56
C ASP A 57 3.54 -12.03 -1.15
N PHE A 58 2.66 -11.86 -2.14
CA PHE A 58 1.24 -11.58 -1.91
C PHE A 58 0.53 -12.72 -1.17
N LYS A 59 0.79 -13.97 -1.57
CA LYS A 59 0.24 -15.15 -0.89
C LYS A 59 0.74 -15.22 0.55
N GLN A 60 2.03 -15.03 0.78
CA GLN A 60 2.56 -14.98 2.14
C GLN A 60 1.87 -13.87 2.95
N LEU A 61 1.82 -12.65 2.43
CA LEU A 61 1.19 -11.49 3.06
C LEU A 61 -0.27 -11.75 3.49
N THR A 62 -1.03 -12.52 2.72
CA THR A 62 -2.46 -12.74 2.94
C THR A 62 -2.81 -14.02 3.72
N THR A 63 -1.84 -14.90 3.98
CA THR A 63 -2.07 -16.23 4.59
C THR A 63 -1.38 -16.46 5.91
N MET A 64 -0.69 -15.46 6.47
CA MET A 64 -0.04 -15.58 7.77
C MET A 64 -1.05 -15.81 8.89
N SER A 65 -0.74 -16.75 9.78
CA SER A 65 -1.63 -17.18 10.87
C SER A 65 -1.56 -16.29 12.12
N GLU A 66 -0.49 -15.50 12.27
CA GLU A 66 -0.32 -14.66 13.46
C GLU A 66 -1.35 -13.51 13.47
N PRO A 67 -1.94 -13.19 14.64
CA PRO A 67 -2.96 -12.14 14.75
C PRO A 67 -2.53 -10.76 14.23
N HIS A 68 -1.23 -10.47 14.24
CA HIS A 68 -0.67 -9.19 13.79
C HIS A 68 -0.71 -9.01 12.26
N TYR A 69 -0.92 -10.08 11.49
CA TYR A 69 -0.87 -10.08 10.02
C TYR A 69 -2.19 -10.52 9.37
N ARG A 70 -3.29 -10.47 10.13
CA ARG A 70 -4.63 -10.81 9.62
C ARG A 70 -4.97 -9.96 8.40
N ALA A 71 -5.37 -10.62 7.31
CA ALA A 71 -5.88 -9.98 6.10
C ALA A 71 -7.41 -10.07 6.02
N ASP A 72 -8.04 -9.04 5.45
CA ASP A 72 -9.46 -8.97 5.14
C ASP A 72 -9.68 -8.70 3.66
N TRP A 73 -10.82 -9.16 3.14
CA TRP A 73 -11.23 -8.93 1.77
C TRP A 73 -12.39 -7.93 1.76
N LEU A 74 -12.19 -6.82 1.05
CA LEU A 74 -13.24 -5.85 0.76
C LEU A 74 -13.60 -5.95 -0.72
N GLU A 75 -14.88 -6.21 -0.99
CA GLU A 75 -15.40 -6.17 -2.34
C GLU A 75 -15.51 -4.72 -2.81
N ILE A 76 -14.81 -4.39 -3.89
CA ILE A 76 -14.83 -3.06 -4.53
C ILE A 76 -15.61 -3.07 -5.85
N THR A 77 -16.28 -4.18 -6.15
CA THR A 77 -17.10 -4.37 -7.34
C THR A 77 -18.52 -3.89 -7.04
N ILE A 78 -19.20 -3.36 -8.05
CA ILE A 78 -20.61 -2.98 -7.99
C ILE A 78 -21.31 -3.72 -9.12
N ASP A 79 -22.41 -4.40 -8.82
CA ASP A 79 -23.27 -4.99 -9.84
C ASP A 79 -23.86 -3.88 -10.71
N VAL A 80 -23.71 -4.01 -12.03
CA VAL A 80 -24.32 -3.06 -12.97
C VAL A 80 -25.81 -3.40 -13.04
N PRO A 81 -26.71 -2.49 -12.63
CA PRO A 81 -28.14 -2.74 -12.76
C PRO A 81 -28.52 -2.90 -14.23
N ASP A 82 -29.46 -3.81 -14.50
CA ASP A 82 -29.97 -4.06 -15.86
C ASP A 82 -30.57 -2.76 -16.44
N PRO A 83 -30.04 -2.24 -17.57
CA PRO A 83 -30.52 -0.99 -18.15
C PRO A 83 -31.95 -1.09 -18.71
N THR A 84 -32.55 -2.29 -18.78
CA THR A 84 -33.92 -2.52 -19.28
C THR A 84 -34.98 -2.58 -18.17
N LEU A 85 -34.57 -2.59 -16.90
CA LEU A 85 -35.47 -2.56 -15.76
C LEU A 85 -35.53 -1.14 -15.21
N ASP A 86 -36.52 -0.36 -15.67
CA ASP A 86 -36.95 0.87 -15.00
C ASP A 86 -37.46 0.54 -13.59
N ALA A 87 -36.58 0.51 -12.60
CA ALA A 87 -36.96 0.40 -11.20
C ALA A 87 -36.27 1.51 -10.38
N PRO A 88 -37.04 2.34 -9.65
CA PRO A 88 -36.51 3.49 -8.93
C PRO A 88 -35.70 3.02 -7.72
N LEU A 89 -34.60 3.74 -7.47
CA LEU A 89 -33.71 3.58 -6.33
C LEU A 89 -34.51 3.52 -5.01
N THR A 90 -34.39 2.40 -4.29
CA THR A 90 -34.74 2.28 -2.86
C THR A 90 -33.50 1.85 -2.09
#